data_AF-A0A422QG43-F1
#
_entry.id   AF-A0A422QG43-F1
#
_cell.length_a   1.000
_cell.length_b   1.000
_cell.length_c   1.000
_cell.angle_alpha   90.00
_cell.angle_beta   90.00
_cell.angle_gamma   90.00
#
_symmetry.space_group_name_H-M   'P 1'
#
loop_
_entity.id
_entity.type
_entity.pdbx_description
1 polymer ?
#
loop_
_entity_poly.entity_id
_entity_poly.type
_entity_poly.pdbx_seq_one_letter_code
_entity_poly.pdbx_strand_id
1 'polypeptide(L)'
;MRMRLASWLGGAVLACAFGLGGGKASAGNQKEEALSDSVRLALANAIADARPPRPAFRTEAARARYQAWLDAMSGRLVKRLPDVQTRTEFLETVWYESTRAGLDPGLVLGLIQVESAYRKYAISIAGARGYMQVMPFWTKVIGDGDRRRLFHMQTNLRYGCAILRMYIDMERGDLYLALGRYNGSRGKPKYPNAVLAAWKNWEFKHGI
;
A
#
# COMPACT_ATOMS: atom_id res chain seq x y z
N MET A 1 -18.33 -71.88 9.18
CA MET A 1 -19.52 -71.83 8.29
C MET A 1 -19.52 -70.49 7.58
N ARG A 2 -19.53 -70.52 6.24
CA ARG A 2 -19.36 -69.37 5.33
C ARG A 2 -20.63 -68.50 5.31
N MET A 3 -20.49 -67.19 5.13
CA MET A 3 -21.22 -66.47 4.07
C MET A 3 -20.63 -65.06 3.83
N ARG A 4 -20.23 -64.85 2.57
CA ARG A 4 -19.95 -63.57 1.91
C ARG A 4 -21.27 -62.88 1.57
N LEU A 5 -21.24 -61.57 1.33
CA LEU A 5 -21.92 -60.79 0.27
C LEU A 5 -21.49 -59.32 0.52
N ALA A 6 -20.70 -58.63 -0.30
CA ALA A 6 -20.85 -58.22 -1.70
C ALA A 6 -20.97 -56.68 -1.75
N SER A 7 -20.01 -56.10 -2.48
CA SER A 7 -19.79 -54.70 -2.81
C SER A 7 -20.90 -54.06 -3.64
N TRP A 8 -21.15 -52.76 -3.43
CA TRP A 8 -21.74 -51.86 -4.43
C TRP A 8 -20.90 -50.59 -4.58
N LEU A 9 -20.63 -50.27 -5.84
CA LEU A 9 -19.97 -49.08 -6.37
C LEU A 9 -20.93 -47.89 -6.41
N GLY A 10 -20.38 -46.69 -6.21
CA GLY A 10 -20.99 -45.40 -6.50
C GLY A 10 -20.15 -44.34 -5.78
N GLY A 11 -19.35 -43.51 -6.42
CA GLY A 11 -19.61 -42.69 -7.60
C GLY A 11 -19.02 -41.33 -7.25
N ALA A 12 -18.03 -40.89 -8.03
CA ALA A 12 -17.21 -39.73 -7.72
C ALA A 12 -18.01 -38.43 -7.67
N VAL A 13 -17.74 -37.59 -6.66
CA VAL A 13 -17.91 -36.13 -6.77
C VAL A 13 -16.60 -35.50 -6.30
N LEU A 14 -15.72 -35.25 -7.27
CA LEU A 14 -14.63 -34.28 -7.18
C LEU A 14 -15.26 -32.89 -7.02
N ALA A 15 -15.45 -32.46 -5.77
CA ALA A 15 -15.69 -31.06 -5.49
C ALA A 15 -14.36 -30.31 -5.65
N CYS A 16 -14.09 -29.87 -6.89
CA CYS A 16 -13.07 -28.89 -7.20
C CYS A 16 -13.43 -27.57 -6.52
N ALA A 17 -12.98 -27.40 -5.27
CA ALA A 17 -12.96 -26.09 -4.63
C ALA A 17 -11.90 -25.24 -5.33
N PHE A 18 -12.36 -24.40 -6.26
CA PHE A 18 -11.62 -23.25 -6.77
C PHE A 18 -11.35 -22.28 -5.62
N GLY A 19 -10.29 -22.55 -4.85
CA GLY A 19 -9.69 -21.59 -3.95
C GLY A 19 -8.89 -20.59 -4.76
N LEU A 20 -9.52 -19.48 -5.18
CA LEU A 20 -8.80 -18.28 -5.59
C LEU A 20 -8.01 -17.77 -4.37
N GLY A 21 -6.77 -18.25 -4.27
CA GLY A 21 -5.80 -17.86 -3.26
C GLY A 21 -5.36 -16.41 -3.46
N GLY A 22 -6.22 -15.47 -3.08
CA GLY A 22 -5.80 -14.12 -2.73
C GLY A 22 -5.00 -14.18 -1.44
N GLY A 23 -3.73 -14.55 -1.53
CA GLY A 23 -2.81 -14.58 -0.40
C GLY A 23 -2.75 -13.18 0.21
N LYS A 24 -3.47 -12.97 1.31
CA LYS A 24 -3.27 -11.80 2.16
C LYS A 24 -1.81 -11.82 2.57
N ALA A 25 -1.01 -10.90 2.05
CA ALA A 25 0.28 -10.63 2.65
C ALA A 25 -0.04 -10.11 4.06
N SER A 26 0.33 -10.88 5.08
CA SER A 26 0.24 -10.39 6.46
C SER A 26 1.16 -9.20 6.55
N ALA A 27 0.67 -8.07 7.06
CA ALA A 27 1.54 -7.01 7.56
C ALA A 27 2.56 -7.68 8.50
N GLY A 28 3.85 -7.53 8.18
CA GLY A 28 4.92 -8.11 8.96
C GLY A 28 5.07 -7.34 10.28
N ASN A 29 5.90 -7.87 11.16
CA ASN A 29 6.18 -7.23 12.44
C ASN A 29 7.30 -6.20 12.27
N GLN A 30 7.03 -5.10 11.55
CA GLN A 30 7.98 -3.98 11.42
C GLN A 30 8.39 -3.52 12.81
N LYS A 31 9.70 -3.45 13.04
CA LYS A 31 10.27 -3.03 14.32
C LYS A 31 10.76 -1.59 14.22
N GLU A 32 10.75 -0.89 15.35
CA GLU A 32 11.40 0.41 15.46
C GLU A 32 12.91 0.25 15.22
N GLU A 33 13.47 1.14 14.40
CA GLU A 33 14.89 1.18 14.08
C GLU A 33 15.46 2.51 14.60
N ALA A 34 16.71 2.49 15.07
CA ALA A 34 17.39 3.71 15.47
C ALA A 34 17.66 4.59 14.24
N LEU A 35 17.01 5.75 14.19
CA LEU A 35 17.27 6.78 13.18
C LEU A 35 18.30 7.79 13.70
N SER A 36 19.15 8.29 12.80
CA SER A 36 19.95 9.47 13.12
C SER A 36 19.05 10.69 13.35
N ASP A 37 19.50 11.64 14.16
CA ASP A 37 18.70 12.84 14.48
C ASP A 37 18.37 13.66 13.22
N SER A 38 19.28 13.71 12.26
CA SER A 38 19.06 14.36 10.96
C SER A 38 17.92 13.72 10.16
N VAL A 39 17.87 12.38 10.09
CA VAL A 39 16.80 11.65 9.38
C VAL A 39 15.48 11.82 10.11
N ARG A 40 15.50 11.69 11.45
CA ARG A 40 14.31 11.91 12.28
C ARG A 40 13.72 13.30 12.07
N LEU A 41 14.56 14.34 12.10
CA LEU A 41 14.14 15.73 11.90
C LEU A 41 13.58 15.96 10.49
N ALA A 42 14.24 15.43 9.46
CA ALA A 42 13.76 15.53 8.08
C ALA A 42 12.37 14.90 7.91
N LEU A 43 12.16 13.72 8.49
CA LEU A 43 10.85 13.06 8.49
C LEU A 43 9.81 13.85 9.28
N ALA A 44 10.14 14.31 10.49
CA ALA A 44 9.22 15.09 11.31
C ALA A 44 8.74 16.36 10.58
N ASN A 45 9.65 17.07 9.90
CA ASN A 45 9.30 18.21 9.07
C ASN A 45 8.40 17.82 7.89
N ALA A 46 8.69 16.69 7.23
CA ALA A 46 7.85 16.17 6.15
C ALA A 46 6.44 15.80 6.63
N ILE A 47 6.29 15.30 7.87
CA ILE A 47 4.99 14.96 8.46
C ILE A 47 4.19 16.23 8.84
N ALA A 48 4.84 17.23 9.43
CA ALA A 48 4.21 18.42 10.00
C ALA A 48 3.58 19.38 8.96
N ASP A 49 3.92 19.24 7.68
CA ASP A 49 3.52 20.14 6.60
C ASP A 49 2.00 20.18 6.31
N ALA A 50 1.23 21.07 6.92
CA ALA A 50 -0.24 21.08 6.78
C ALA A 50 -0.81 21.47 5.40
N ARG A 51 0.00 21.65 4.35
CA ARG A 51 -0.49 22.04 3.02
C ARG A 51 -1.54 21.05 2.48
N PRO A 52 -2.67 21.53 1.91
CA PRO A 52 -3.66 20.65 1.30
C PRO A 52 -3.04 19.80 0.18
N PRO A 53 -3.45 18.52 0.05
CA PRO A 53 -2.83 17.60 -0.88
C PRO A 53 -3.39 17.76 -2.29
N ARG A 54 -3.25 18.97 -2.86
CA ARG A 54 -3.75 19.30 -4.20
C ARG A 54 -2.61 19.25 -5.22
N PRO A 55 -2.71 18.43 -6.28
CA PRO A 55 -1.76 18.45 -7.38
C PRO A 55 -1.69 19.85 -8.02
N ALA A 56 -0.47 20.34 -8.24
CA ALA A 56 -0.21 21.61 -8.91
C ALA A 56 0.68 21.36 -10.12
N PHE A 57 0.34 21.96 -11.26
CA PHE A 57 1.03 21.73 -12.54
C PHE A 57 1.56 23.04 -13.10
N ARG A 58 2.82 23.02 -13.56
CA ARG A 58 3.46 24.17 -14.21
C ARG A 58 3.12 24.30 -15.69
N THR A 59 2.65 23.21 -16.31
CA THR A 59 2.36 23.15 -17.75
C THR A 59 1.03 22.44 -17.99
N GLU A 60 0.35 22.82 -19.07
CA GLU A 60 -0.89 22.15 -19.50
C GLU A 60 -0.64 20.68 -19.87
N ALA A 61 0.52 20.35 -20.45
CA ALA A 61 0.90 18.97 -20.73
C ALA A 61 0.98 18.12 -19.45
N ALA A 62 1.53 18.66 -18.35
CA ALA A 62 1.57 17.96 -17.08
C ALA A 62 0.17 17.79 -16.48
N ARG A 63 -0.70 18.81 -16.60
CA ARG A 63 -2.10 18.73 -16.17
C ARG A 63 -2.88 17.68 -16.97
N ALA A 64 -2.74 17.65 -18.29
CA ALA A 64 -3.38 16.68 -19.15
C ALA A 64 -2.92 15.24 -18.84
N ARG A 65 -1.61 15.05 -18.59
CA ARG A 65 -1.06 13.76 -18.16
C ARG A 65 -1.66 13.30 -16.83
N TYR A 66 -1.77 14.21 -15.87
CA TYR A 66 -2.42 13.92 -14.59
C TYR A 66 -3.88 13.56 -14.76
N GLN A 67 -4.64 14.29 -15.59
CA GLN A 67 -6.05 13.98 -15.82
C GLN A 67 -6.23 12.60 -16.44
N ALA A 68 -5.43 12.26 -17.46
CA ALA A 68 -5.46 10.93 -18.07
C ALA A 68 -5.08 9.82 -17.06
N TRP A 69 -4.14 10.10 -16.16
CA TRP A 69 -3.83 9.19 -15.05
C TRP A 69 -5.01 9.04 -14.09
N LEU A 70 -5.63 10.15 -13.69
CA LEU A 70 -6.74 10.18 -12.74
C LEU A 70 -7.92 9.38 -13.28
N ASP A 71 -8.28 9.58 -14.55
CA ASP A 71 -9.38 8.87 -15.20
C ASP A 71 -9.10 7.37 -15.27
N ALA A 72 -7.89 6.99 -15.67
CA ALA A 72 -7.47 5.58 -15.76
C ALA A 72 -7.51 4.90 -14.39
N MET A 73 -6.95 5.53 -13.35
CA MET A 73 -6.93 4.94 -12.00
C MET A 73 -8.29 4.96 -11.33
N SER A 74 -9.10 5.99 -11.57
CA SER A 74 -10.49 6.08 -11.10
C SER A 74 -11.30 4.89 -11.64
N GLY A 75 -11.19 4.59 -12.94
CA GLY A 75 -11.84 3.42 -13.56
C GLY A 75 -11.42 2.10 -12.91
N ARG A 76 -10.13 1.92 -12.61
CA ARG A 76 -9.61 0.71 -11.93
C ARG A 76 -10.09 0.56 -10.48
N LEU A 77 -10.39 1.67 -9.81
CA LEU A 77 -10.78 1.69 -8.39
C LEU A 77 -12.29 1.63 -8.13
N VAL A 78 -13.15 1.74 -9.13
CA VAL A 78 -14.63 1.77 -8.95
C VAL A 78 -15.14 0.66 -8.03
N LYS A 79 -14.64 -0.57 -8.17
CA LYS A 79 -15.09 -1.71 -7.34
C LYS A 79 -14.63 -1.64 -5.88
N ARG A 80 -13.59 -0.87 -5.57
CA ARG A 80 -12.99 -0.77 -4.22
C ARG A 80 -13.40 0.51 -3.50
N LEU A 81 -13.56 1.60 -4.23
CA LEU A 81 -14.00 2.90 -3.76
C LEU A 81 -15.13 3.38 -4.68
N PRO A 82 -16.39 2.94 -4.49
CA PRO A 82 -17.49 3.23 -5.44
C PRO A 82 -17.88 4.70 -5.45
N ASP A 83 -17.83 5.37 -4.31
CA ASP A 83 -18.11 6.80 -4.19
C ASP A 83 -17.09 7.63 -4.98
N VAL A 84 -17.59 8.47 -5.89
CA VAL A 84 -16.76 9.24 -6.84
C VAL A 84 -15.94 10.29 -6.11
N GLN A 85 -16.53 10.99 -5.14
CA GLN A 85 -15.84 12.03 -4.39
C GLN A 85 -14.67 11.43 -3.58
N THR A 86 -14.95 10.41 -2.77
CA THR A 86 -13.94 9.70 -1.97
C THR A 86 -12.82 9.14 -2.86
N ARG A 87 -13.17 8.55 -4.02
CA ARG A 87 -12.17 8.00 -4.94
C ARG A 87 -11.29 9.09 -5.56
N THR A 88 -11.87 10.24 -5.90
CA THR A 88 -11.14 11.39 -6.46
C THR A 88 -10.20 11.99 -5.42
N GLU A 89 -10.70 12.29 -4.22
CA GLU A 89 -9.89 12.82 -3.12
C GLU A 89 -8.76 11.85 -2.73
N PHE A 90 -9.03 10.54 -2.75
CA PHE A 90 -8.03 9.51 -2.53
C PHE A 90 -6.93 9.54 -3.59
N LEU A 91 -7.29 9.57 -4.88
CA LEU A 91 -6.32 9.58 -5.97
C LEU A 91 -5.50 10.88 -6.02
N GLU A 92 -6.13 12.03 -5.79
CA GLU A 92 -5.44 13.33 -5.63
C GLU A 92 -4.40 13.26 -4.51
N THR A 93 -4.80 12.72 -3.35
CA THR A 93 -3.91 12.62 -2.19
C THR A 93 -2.77 11.62 -2.45
N VAL A 94 -3.05 10.48 -3.08
CA VAL A 94 -2.02 9.50 -3.48
C VAL A 94 -1.03 10.14 -4.44
N TRP A 95 -1.50 10.81 -5.49
CA TRP A 95 -0.64 11.51 -6.44
C TRP A 95 0.24 12.54 -5.75
N TYR A 96 -0.36 13.38 -4.90
CA TYR A 96 0.35 14.45 -4.21
C TYR A 96 1.42 13.92 -3.25
N GLU A 97 1.07 12.99 -2.36
CA GLU A 97 1.98 12.48 -1.32
C GLU A 97 3.08 11.60 -1.92
N SER A 98 2.78 10.82 -2.96
CA SER A 98 3.80 10.03 -3.68
C SER A 98 4.78 10.92 -4.44
N THR A 99 4.28 11.88 -5.22
CA THR A 99 5.12 12.82 -5.98
C THR A 99 6.01 13.65 -5.05
N ARG A 100 5.47 14.12 -3.92
CA ARG A 100 6.25 14.88 -2.94
C ARG A 100 7.37 14.05 -2.31
N ALA A 101 7.14 12.76 -2.11
CA ALA A 101 8.15 11.82 -1.60
C ALA A 101 9.09 11.27 -2.70
N GLY A 102 8.92 11.66 -3.96
CA GLY A 102 9.70 11.11 -5.08
C GLY A 102 9.41 9.63 -5.34
N LEU A 103 8.16 9.21 -5.16
CA LEU A 103 7.67 7.85 -5.39
C LEU A 103 6.75 7.81 -6.61
N ASP A 104 6.74 6.68 -7.31
CA ASP A 104 5.76 6.41 -8.37
C ASP A 104 4.34 6.25 -7.76
N PRO A 105 3.31 6.98 -8.24
CA PRO A 105 1.95 6.84 -7.71
C PRO A 105 1.38 5.43 -7.86
N GLY A 106 1.74 4.72 -8.93
CA GLY A 106 1.34 3.33 -9.16
C GLY A 106 1.95 2.37 -8.14
N LEU A 107 3.21 2.59 -7.74
CA LEU A 107 3.87 1.81 -6.68
C LEU A 107 3.11 1.98 -5.36
N VAL A 108 2.72 3.21 -5.02
CA VAL A 108 1.96 3.50 -3.81
C VAL A 108 0.56 2.86 -3.85
N LEU A 109 -0.14 2.90 -4.98
CA LEU A 109 -1.41 2.18 -5.16
C LEU A 109 -1.24 0.66 -5.00
N GLY A 110 -0.19 0.09 -5.61
CA GLY A 110 0.15 -1.32 -5.46
C GLY A 110 0.41 -1.73 -4.01
N LEU A 111 1.16 -0.91 -3.26
CA LEU A 111 1.41 -1.11 -1.84
C LEU A 111 0.10 -1.05 -1.05
N ILE A 112 -0.73 -0.03 -1.24
CA ILE A 112 -2.03 0.12 -0.53
C ILE A 112 -2.95 -1.06 -0.82
N GLN A 113 -2.95 -1.57 -2.05
CA GLN A 113 -3.71 -2.77 -2.40
C GLN A 113 -3.30 -3.98 -1.55
N VAL A 114 -2.00 -4.20 -1.38
CA VAL A 114 -1.46 -5.32 -0.59
C VAL A 114 -1.71 -5.10 0.91
N GLU A 115 -1.51 -3.88 1.40
CA GLU A 115 -1.58 -3.55 2.83
C GLU A 115 -3.01 -3.52 3.37
N SER A 116 -3.91 -2.81 2.69
CA SER A 116 -5.25 -2.55 3.22
C SER A 116 -6.38 -2.95 2.28
N ALA A 117 -6.08 -3.26 1.02
CA ALA A 117 -7.06 -3.36 -0.05
C ALA A 117 -7.97 -2.11 -0.12
N TYR A 118 -7.37 -0.93 0.06
CA TYR A 118 -8.04 0.38 0.04
C TYR A 118 -9.03 0.63 1.20
N ARG A 119 -8.85 -0.05 2.33
CA ARG A 119 -9.70 0.15 3.52
C ARG A 119 -9.11 1.18 4.46
N LYS A 120 -9.76 2.35 4.56
CA LYS A 120 -9.36 3.48 5.43
C LYS A 120 -9.14 3.10 6.90
N TYR A 121 -9.99 2.24 7.45
CA TYR A 121 -9.96 1.85 8.87
C TYR A 121 -9.34 0.46 9.11
N ALA A 122 -8.51 -0.03 8.19
CA ALA A 122 -7.82 -1.30 8.37
C ALA A 122 -6.87 -1.27 9.58
N ILE A 123 -6.91 -2.32 10.39
CA ILE A 123 -5.99 -2.57 11.50
C ILE A 123 -5.43 -3.98 11.33
N SER A 124 -4.10 -4.13 11.29
CA SER A 124 -3.47 -5.46 11.28
C SER A 124 -3.42 -6.08 12.68
N ILE A 125 -3.11 -7.38 12.75
CA ILE A 125 -2.85 -8.08 14.02
C ILE A 125 -1.67 -7.43 14.78
N ALA A 126 -0.66 -6.94 14.06
CA ALA A 126 0.49 -6.22 14.63
C ALA A 126 0.14 -4.77 15.04
N GLY A 127 -1.07 -4.29 14.75
CA GLY A 127 -1.55 -2.96 15.11
C GLY A 127 -1.27 -1.86 14.08
N ALA A 128 -0.79 -2.22 12.88
CA ALA A 128 -0.60 -1.31 11.76
C ALA A 128 -1.93 -0.70 11.31
N ARG A 129 -1.95 0.56 10.85
CA ARG A 129 -3.19 1.33 10.65
C ARG A 129 -3.31 1.99 9.27
N GLY A 130 -4.54 2.02 8.76
CA GLY A 130 -4.93 2.81 7.59
C GLY A 130 -4.49 2.24 6.25
N TYR A 131 -4.52 3.07 5.21
CA TYR A 131 -4.30 2.67 3.82
C TYR A 131 -2.94 1.98 3.58
N MET A 132 -1.87 2.58 4.08
CA MET A 132 -0.50 2.10 3.95
C MET A 132 -0.01 1.30 5.16
N GLN A 133 -0.92 0.94 6.08
CA GLN A 133 -0.63 0.15 7.29
C GLN A 133 0.60 0.68 8.06
N VAL A 134 0.55 1.97 8.42
CA VAL A 134 1.63 2.60 9.19
C VAL A 134 1.59 2.11 10.64
N MET A 135 2.75 1.72 11.17
CA MET A 135 2.86 1.30 12.57
C MET A 135 2.71 2.49 13.54
N PRO A 136 1.93 2.35 14.64
CA PRO A 136 1.69 3.44 15.57
C PRO A 136 2.93 4.04 16.26
N PHE A 137 4.05 3.31 16.36
CA PHE A 137 5.26 3.87 16.99
C PHE A 137 5.82 5.05 16.18
N TRP A 138 5.62 5.07 14.85
CA TRP A 138 6.07 6.17 13.99
C TRP A 138 5.49 7.52 14.40
N THR A 139 4.27 7.57 14.96
CA THR A 139 3.72 8.84 15.43
C THR A 139 4.52 9.42 16.59
N LYS A 140 5.19 8.59 17.39
CA LYS A 140 6.09 9.06 18.45
C LYS A 140 7.48 9.41 17.94
N VAL A 141 7.97 8.69 16.92
CA VAL A 141 9.32 8.89 16.38
C VAL A 141 9.41 10.17 15.55
N ILE A 142 8.39 10.45 14.71
CA ILE A 142 8.41 11.52 13.71
C ILE A 142 7.13 12.38 13.71
N GLY A 143 6.35 12.37 14.78
CA GLY A 143 5.07 13.07 14.86
C GLY A 143 4.66 13.51 16.26
N ASP A 144 3.35 13.65 16.48
CA ASP A 144 2.74 14.15 17.72
C ASP A 144 2.31 13.04 18.70
N GLY A 145 2.61 11.78 18.39
CA GLY A 145 2.21 10.62 19.19
C GLY A 145 0.76 10.16 19.01
N ASP A 146 -0.12 10.89 18.31
CA ASP A 146 -1.52 10.52 18.16
C ASP A 146 -1.76 9.47 17.07
N ARG A 147 -1.80 8.20 17.49
CA ARG A 147 -2.06 7.06 16.60
C ARG A 147 -3.42 7.10 15.89
N ARG A 148 -4.40 7.89 16.36
CA ARG A 148 -5.72 8.00 15.72
C ARG A 148 -5.60 8.71 14.37
N ARG A 149 -4.62 9.61 14.26
CA ARG A 149 -4.36 10.35 13.02
C ARG A 149 -3.96 9.47 11.84
N LEU A 150 -3.48 8.25 12.11
CA LEU A 150 -3.17 7.26 11.08
C LEU A 150 -4.42 6.74 10.34
N PHE A 151 -5.64 7.07 10.76
CA PHE A 151 -6.86 6.83 9.98
C PHE A 151 -7.27 8.01 9.10
N HIS A 152 -6.63 9.18 9.22
CA HIS A 152 -6.82 10.28 8.29
C HIS A 152 -6.02 10.03 7.02
N MET A 153 -6.67 10.16 5.86
CA MET A 153 -6.13 9.76 4.56
C MET A 153 -4.81 10.45 4.25
N GLN A 154 -4.77 11.79 4.30
CA GLN A 154 -3.58 12.56 4.02
C GLN A 154 -2.44 12.20 4.97
N THR A 155 -2.69 12.18 6.29
CA THR A 155 -1.68 11.81 7.28
C THR A 155 -1.15 10.40 7.03
N ASN A 156 -2.02 9.42 6.80
CA ASN A 156 -1.59 8.04 6.56
C ASN A 156 -0.70 7.89 5.32
N LEU A 157 -1.12 8.48 4.20
CA LEU A 157 -0.37 8.45 2.94
C LEU A 157 0.97 9.18 3.08
N ARG A 158 0.98 10.30 3.79
CA ARG A 158 2.20 11.06 4.08
C ARG A 158 3.22 10.26 4.88
N TYR A 159 2.79 9.64 5.98
CA TYR A 159 3.66 8.78 6.78
C TYR A 159 4.20 7.63 5.93
N GLY A 160 3.30 6.90 5.27
CA GLY A 160 3.70 5.74 4.47
C GLY A 160 4.68 6.11 3.35
N CYS A 161 4.43 7.20 2.62
CA CYS A 161 5.32 7.67 1.55
C CYS A 161 6.68 8.12 2.08
N ALA A 162 6.72 8.90 3.18
CA ALA A 162 7.97 9.37 3.77
C ALA A 162 8.82 8.21 4.31
N ILE A 163 8.19 7.24 4.99
CA ILE A 163 8.86 6.05 5.52
C ILE A 163 9.37 5.16 4.38
N LEU A 164 8.56 4.94 3.33
CA LEU A 164 8.98 4.16 2.18
C LEU A 164 10.17 4.80 1.46
N ARG A 165 10.14 6.12 1.22
CA ARG A 165 11.25 6.86 0.62
C ARG A 165 12.54 6.68 1.42
N MET A 166 12.48 6.90 2.74
CA MET A 166 13.61 6.68 3.64
C MET A 166 14.16 5.25 3.51
N TYR A 167 13.31 4.23 3.48
CA TYR A 167 13.78 2.86 3.33
C TYR A 167 14.39 2.56 1.97
N ILE A 168 13.89 3.17 0.89
CA ILE A 168 14.55 3.07 -0.42
C ILE A 168 15.93 3.73 -0.36
N ASP A 169 16.08 4.87 0.31
CA ASP A 169 17.38 5.53 0.48
C ASP A 169 18.36 4.67 1.31
N MET A 170 17.89 4.08 2.43
CA MET A 170 18.69 3.19 3.27
C MET A 170 19.15 1.92 2.53
N GLU A 171 18.33 1.40 1.63
CA GLU A 171 18.65 0.25 0.78
C GLU A 171 19.29 0.66 -0.56
N ARG A 172 19.75 1.91 -0.68
CA ARG A 172 20.50 2.43 -1.85
C ARG A 172 19.75 2.25 -3.17
N GLY A 173 18.43 2.40 -3.15
CA GLY A 173 17.56 2.23 -4.31
C GLY A 173 17.06 0.82 -4.55
N ASP A 174 17.49 -0.18 -3.77
CA ASP A 174 16.96 -1.54 -3.88
C ASP A 174 15.52 -1.60 -3.34
N LEU A 175 14.56 -1.49 -4.27
CA LEU A 175 13.15 -1.47 -3.96
C LEU A 175 12.68 -2.79 -3.32
N TYR A 176 13.27 -3.93 -3.68
CA TYR A 176 12.88 -5.22 -3.13
C TYR A 176 13.24 -5.30 -1.64
N LEU A 177 14.47 -4.89 -1.28
CA LEU A 177 14.89 -4.81 0.12
C LEU A 177 14.12 -3.75 0.90
N ALA A 178 13.85 -2.60 0.29
CA ALA A 178 13.11 -1.51 0.90
C ALA A 178 11.67 -1.91 1.24
N LEU A 179 10.96 -2.58 0.32
CA LEU A 179 9.63 -3.12 0.57
C LEU A 179 9.65 -4.18 1.67
N GLY A 180 10.65 -5.07 1.66
CA GLY A 180 10.82 -6.05 2.72
C GLY A 180 11.01 -5.38 4.08
N ARG A 181 11.82 -4.32 4.15
CA ARG A 181 12.02 -3.53 5.37
C ARG A 181 10.76 -2.79 5.80
N TYR A 182 10.05 -2.15 4.88
CA TYR A 182 8.79 -1.45 5.13
C TYR A 182 7.78 -2.34 5.86
N ASN A 183 7.65 -3.59 5.42
CA ASN A 183 6.79 -4.59 6.03
C ASN A 183 7.37 -5.24 7.30
N GLY A 184 8.70 -5.25 7.48
CA GLY A 184 9.38 -6.01 8.53
C GLY A 184 9.74 -7.44 8.16
N SER A 185 9.80 -7.76 6.86
CA SER A 185 10.18 -9.06 6.29
C SER A 185 11.40 -8.96 5.35
N ARG A 186 12.33 -8.03 5.63
CA ARG A 186 13.54 -7.80 4.82
C ARG A 186 14.27 -9.12 4.51
N GLY A 187 14.59 -9.33 3.23
CA GLY A 187 15.22 -10.56 2.74
C GLY A 187 14.25 -11.71 2.46
N LYS A 188 12.94 -11.55 2.70
CA LYS A 188 11.90 -12.53 2.32
C LYS A 188 11.17 -12.09 1.04
N PRO A 189 10.90 -13.00 0.10
CA PRO A 189 10.33 -12.64 -1.22
C PRO A 189 8.84 -12.35 -1.22
N LYS A 190 8.09 -12.94 -0.29
CA LYS A 190 6.62 -12.97 -0.36
C LYS A 190 6.02 -11.57 -0.42
N TYR A 191 6.41 -10.67 0.48
CA TYR A 191 5.83 -9.33 0.55
C TYR A 191 6.28 -8.42 -0.60
N PRO A 192 7.60 -8.26 -0.88
CA PRO A 192 8.05 -7.45 -2.00
C PRO A 192 7.44 -7.90 -3.33
N ASN A 193 7.42 -9.21 -3.60
CA ASN A 193 6.85 -9.74 -4.85
C ASN A 193 5.35 -9.46 -4.97
N ALA A 194 4.59 -9.51 -3.86
CA ALA A 194 3.18 -9.16 -3.87
C ALA A 194 2.96 -7.68 -4.24
N VAL A 195 3.77 -6.77 -3.67
CA VAL A 195 3.67 -5.34 -3.98
C VAL A 195 4.11 -5.06 -5.41
N LEU A 196 5.23 -5.63 -5.88
CA LEU A 196 5.70 -5.46 -7.26
C LEU A 196 4.71 -6.04 -8.28
N ALA A 197 4.07 -7.17 -7.97
CA ALA A 197 3.01 -7.72 -8.81
C ALA A 197 1.75 -6.84 -8.81
N ALA A 198 1.39 -6.26 -7.66
CA ALA A 198 0.29 -5.31 -7.58
C ALA A 198 0.60 -4.03 -8.39
N TRP A 199 1.80 -3.47 -8.26
CA TRP A 199 2.25 -2.27 -8.96
C TRP A 199 2.08 -2.38 -10.48
N LYS A 200 2.39 -3.54 -11.08
CA LYS A 200 2.17 -3.77 -12.53
C LYS A 200 0.74 -3.48 -12.98
N ASN A 201 -0.26 -3.68 -12.12
CA ASN A 201 -1.67 -3.38 -12.43
C ASN A 201 -2.03 -1.89 -12.28
N TRP A 202 -1.15 -1.11 -11.67
CA TRP A 202 -1.28 0.33 -11.42
C TRP A 202 -0.32 1.17 -12.25
N GLU A 203 0.53 0.55 -13.06
CA GLU A 203 1.35 1.26 -14.05
C GLU A 203 0.45 2.08 -14.97
N PHE A 204 0.84 3.35 -15.14
CA PHE A 204 0.26 4.24 -16.13
C PHE A 204 1.24 4.40 -17.28
N LYS A 205 1.02 3.57 -18.31
CA LYS A 205 1.74 3.70 -19.57
C LYS A 205 1.08 4.82 -20.34
N HIS A 206 1.81 5.91 -20.57
CA HIS A 206 1.39 6.88 -21.56
C HIS A 206 1.45 6.21 -22.93
N GLY A 207 0.42 6.37 -23.74
CA GLY A 207 0.60 6.22 -25.18
C GLY A 207 1.68 7.22 -25.60
N ILE A 208 2.72 6.71 -26.27
CA ILE A 208 3.62 7.55 -27.06
C ILE A 208 2.82 8.12 -28.21
#